data_AF-A0A950PHL2-F1
#
_entry.id   AF-A0A950PHL2-F1
#
_cell.length_a   1.000
_cell.length_b   1.000
_cell.length_c   1.000
_cell.angle_alpha   90.00
_cell.angle_beta   90.00
_cell.angle_gamma   90.00
#
_symmetry.space_group_name_H-M   'P 1'
#
loop_
_entity.id
_entity.type
_entity.pdbx_description
1 polymer ?
#
loop_
_entity_poly.entity_id
_entity_poly.type
_entity_poly.pdbx_seq_one_letter_code
_entity_poly.pdbx_strand_id
1 'polypeptide(L)'
;AAAAGLPGCGWTPLYADLETGPADAELRAIKVSPIPERIGQRLALGLRDSLNPDGAPTPQRYRLDVLLTTARADLGIQSTGLGSRGKLDAYATVILRDIKTNAAPLTMTSHVAESFDIVANEYASLVAEDDARTRAAEELRRDIMTRLTLFFQRRAAEGGPKPP
;
A
#
# COMPACT_ATOMS: atom_id res chain seq x y z
N ALA A 1 41.29 -2.27 -31.22
CA ALA A 1 40.60 -1.37 -30.28
C ALA A 1 39.33 -2.08 -29.80
N ALA A 2 39.25 -2.43 -28.52
CA ALA A 2 38.13 -3.17 -27.95
C ALA A 2 37.04 -2.19 -27.52
N ALA A 3 35.84 -2.36 -28.06
CA ALA A 3 34.66 -1.60 -27.67
C ALA A 3 34.17 -2.13 -26.31
N ALA A 4 34.37 -1.33 -25.26
CA ALA A 4 33.77 -1.57 -23.95
C ALA A 4 32.26 -1.30 -24.05
N GLY A 5 31.46 -2.36 -24.06
CA GLY A 5 30.02 -2.26 -23.85
C GLY A 5 29.78 -1.77 -22.43
N LEU A 6 29.23 -0.57 -22.29
CA LEU A 6 28.74 -0.05 -21.02
C LEU A 6 27.64 -1.02 -20.54
N PRO A 7 27.77 -1.71 -19.40
CA PRO A 7 26.61 -2.36 -18.82
C PRO A 7 25.63 -1.24 -18.49
N GLY A 8 24.57 -1.12 -19.29
CA GLY A 8 23.46 -0.21 -18.99
C GLY A 8 23.05 -0.45 -17.54
N CYS A 9 22.88 0.64 -16.78
CA CYS A 9 22.56 0.62 -15.36
C CYS A 9 21.61 -0.54 -15.04
N GLY A 10 21.98 -1.40 -14.08
CA GLY A 10 21.23 -2.60 -13.70
C GLY A 10 19.89 -2.27 -13.03
N TRP A 11 18.95 -1.73 -13.81
CA TRP A 11 17.58 -1.45 -13.40
C TRP A 11 16.81 -2.77 -13.32
N THR A 12 16.54 -3.24 -12.11
CA THR A 12 15.63 -4.36 -11.90
C THR A 12 14.21 -3.82 -11.70
N PRO A 13 13.26 -4.12 -12.59
CA PRO A 13 11.89 -3.65 -12.45
C PRO A 13 11.25 -4.25 -11.19
N LEU A 14 10.69 -3.39 -10.33
CA LEU A 14 10.03 -3.84 -9.09
C LEU A 14 8.80 -4.70 -9.36
N TYR A 15 8.08 -4.42 -10.45
CA TYR A 15 6.75 -4.99 -10.74
C TYR A 15 6.74 -6.11 -11.77
N ALA A 16 7.82 -6.32 -12.54
CA ALA A 16 7.82 -7.31 -13.63
C ALA A 16 7.72 -8.75 -13.13
N ASP A 17 8.18 -8.99 -11.89
CA ASP A 17 8.25 -10.32 -11.30
C ASP A 17 7.18 -10.55 -10.21
N LEU A 18 6.07 -9.80 -10.20
CA LEU A 18 5.05 -10.03 -9.16
C LEU A 18 4.39 -11.42 -9.28
N GLU A 19 4.25 -11.97 -10.48
CA GLU A 19 3.58 -13.27 -10.69
C GLU A 19 4.53 -14.49 -10.65
N THR A 20 5.83 -14.28 -10.86
CA THR A 20 6.83 -15.37 -10.94
C THR A 20 8.11 -15.11 -10.12
N GLY A 21 8.15 -14.02 -9.37
CA GLY A 21 9.32 -13.59 -8.63
C GLY A 21 9.50 -14.29 -7.30
N PRO A 22 10.69 -14.16 -6.70
CA PRO A 22 11.03 -14.84 -5.43
C PRO A 22 10.17 -14.39 -4.24
N ALA A 23 9.45 -13.27 -4.36
CA ALA A 23 8.55 -12.76 -3.32
C ALA A 23 7.08 -13.22 -3.49
N ASP A 24 6.66 -13.72 -4.66
CA ASP A 24 5.26 -14.01 -4.97
C ASP A 24 4.61 -14.98 -3.97
N ALA A 25 5.28 -16.11 -3.71
CA ALA A 25 4.77 -17.14 -2.81
C ALA A 25 4.60 -16.62 -1.36
N GLU A 26 5.50 -15.75 -0.89
CA GLU A 26 5.41 -15.19 0.46
C GLU A 26 4.34 -14.09 0.53
N LEU A 27 4.17 -13.29 -0.53
CA LEU A 27 3.10 -12.29 -0.64
C LEU A 27 1.71 -12.96 -0.63
N ARG A 28 1.52 -14.03 -1.42
CA ARG A 28 0.25 -14.81 -1.45
C ARG A 28 -0.06 -15.49 -0.12
N ALA A 29 0.95 -15.73 0.72
CA ALA A 29 0.81 -16.34 2.05
C ALA A 29 0.40 -15.32 3.14
N ILE A 30 0.13 -14.07 2.79
CA ILE A 30 -0.29 -13.02 3.72
C ILE A 30 -1.81 -12.97 3.84
N LYS A 31 -2.30 -13.15 5.07
CA LYS A 31 -3.70 -12.93 5.43
C LYS A 31 -3.90 -11.49 5.92
N VAL A 32 -4.72 -10.71 5.21
CA VAL A 32 -5.10 -9.36 5.64
C VAL A 32 -6.19 -9.44 6.71
N SER A 33 -5.94 -8.85 7.89
CA SER A 33 -6.95 -8.70 8.93
C SER A 33 -8.00 -7.65 8.54
N PRO A 34 -9.25 -7.76 9.04
CA PRO A 34 -10.26 -6.72 8.82
C PRO A 34 -9.76 -5.36 9.31
N ILE A 35 -9.93 -4.33 8.48
CA ILE A 35 -9.63 -2.95 8.83
C ILE A 35 -10.96 -2.22 8.99
N PRO A 36 -11.23 -1.57 10.14
CA PRO A 36 -12.49 -0.89 10.40
C PRO A 36 -12.82 0.21 9.40
N GLU A 37 -14.10 0.62 9.38
CA GLU A 37 -14.64 1.69 8.54
C GLU A 37 -14.64 1.40 7.03
N ARG A 38 -15.37 2.21 6.27
CA ARG A 38 -15.51 2.03 4.81
C ARG A 38 -14.18 2.17 4.08
N ILE A 39 -13.36 3.15 4.46
CA ILE A 39 -12.02 3.35 3.87
C ILE A 39 -11.09 2.16 4.20
N GLY A 40 -11.15 1.63 5.42
CA GLY A 40 -10.38 0.45 5.81
C GLY A 40 -10.84 -0.80 5.08
N GLN A 41 -12.15 -1.01 4.91
CA GLN A 41 -12.67 -2.12 4.11
C GLN A 41 -12.19 -2.06 2.65
N ARG A 42 -12.18 -0.87 2.04
CA ARG A 42 -11.63 -0.66 0.68
C ARG A 42 -10.15 -1.01 0.63
N LEU A 43 -9.36 -0.55 1.59
CA LEU A 43 -7.94 -0.87 1.69
C LEU A 43 -7.71 -2.37 1.88
N ALA A 44 -8.46 -3.01 2.79
CA ALA A 44 -8.34 -4.43 3.07
C ALA A 44 -8.67 -5.28 1.83
N LEU A 45 -9.73 -4.92 1.09
CA LEU A 45 -10.10 -5.59 -0.16
C LEU A 45 -8.99 -5.41 -1.21
N GLY A 46 -8.57 -4.16 -1.46
CA GLY A 46 -7.52 -3.87 -2.43
C GLY A 46 -6.21 -4.59 -2.12
N LEU A 47 -5.81 -4.66 -0.84
CA LEU A 47 -4.63 -5.42 -0.42
C LEU A 47 -4.80 -6.91 -0.70
N ARG A 48 -5.96 -7.51 -0.39
CA ARG A 48 -6.23 -8.93 -0.67
C ARG A 48 -6.14 -9.24 -2.16
N ASP A 49 -6.75 -8.39 -2.99
CA ASP A 49 -6.75 -8.55 -4.44
C ASP A 49 -5.33 -8.39 -5.02
N SER A 50 -4.51 -7.51 -4.42
CA SER A 50 -3.12 -7.30 -4.85
C SER A 50 -2.17 -8.41 -4.41
N LEU A 51 -2.44 -9.02 -3.25
CA LEU A 51 -1.59 -10.07 -2.67
C LEU A 51 -1.86 -11.44 -3.30
N ASN A 52 -3.08 -11.69 -3.77
CA ASN A 52 -3.46 -12.95 -4.42
C ASN A 52 -4.49 -12.69 -5.53
N PRO A 53 -4.07 -12.14 -6.68
CA PRO A 53 -4.97 -11.75 -7.76
C PRO A 53 -5.78 -12.91 -8.33
N ASP A 54 -5.20 -14.11 -8.38
CA ASP A 54 -5.86 -15.32 -8.90
C ASP A 54 -6.80 -15.98 -7.88
N GLY A 55 -6.80 -15.52 -6.62
CA GLY A 55 -7.58 -16.14 -5.54
C GLY A 55 -7.20 -17.59 -5.24
N ALA A 56 -6.00 -18.02 -5.63
CA ALA A 56 -5.55 -19.40 -5.46
C ALA A 56 -5.52 -19.79 -3.95
N PRO A 57 -5.92 -21.01 -3.58
CA PRO A 57 -5.84 -21.46 -2.19
C PRO A 57 -4.37 -21.58 -1.72
N THR A 58 -3.90 -20.57 -0.99
CA THR A 58 -2.52 -20.52 -0.47
C THR A 58 -2.51 -20.70 1.06
N PRO A 59 -1.62 -21.54 1.62
CA PRO A 59 -1.45 -21.66 3.05
C PRO A 59 -0.96 -20.34 3.66
N GLN A 60 -1.72 -19.82 4.63
CA GLN A 60 -1.43 -18.54 5.27
C GLN A 60 -0.25 -18.70 6.25
N ARG A 61 0.82 -17.94 6.05
CA ARG A 61 2.02 -17.91 6.91
C ARG A 61 2.11 -16.63 7.73
N TYR A 62 1.66 -15.54 7.14
CA TYR A 62 1.69 -14.22 7.75
C TYR A 62 0.29 -13.67 7.95
N ARG A 63 0.14 -12.81 8.95
CA ARG A 63 -1.03 -11.97 9.17
C ARG A 63 -0.60 -10.51 9.05
N LEU A 64 -1.30 -9.74 8.22
CA LEU A 64 -1.13 -8.32 8.07
C LEU A 64 -2.19 -7.60 8.90
N ASP A 65 -1.74 -6.91 9.95
CA ASP A 65 -2.59 -6.08 10.78
C ASP A 65 -2.34 -4.61 10.43
N VAL A 66 -3.41 -3.88 10.14
CA VAL A 66 -3.33 -2.47 9.73
C VAL A 66 -4.19 -1.63 10.67
N LEU A 67 -3.55 -0.68 11.35
CA LEU A 67 -4.23 0.39 12.08
C LEU A 67 -4.32 1.61 11.16
N LEU A 68 -5.53 1.90 10.69
CA LEU A 68 -5.81 3.03 9.82
C LEU A 68 -6.48 4.15 10.61
N THR A 69 -5.90 5.34 10.55
CA THR A 69 -6.45 6.56 11.16
C THR A 69 -6.58 7.64 10.10
N THR A 70 -7.72 8.31 10.02
CA THR A 70 -7.93 9.43 9.10
C THR A 70 -8.22 10.72 9.84
N ALA A 71 -7.73 11.84 9.33
CA ALA A 71 -8.04 13.18 9.80
C ALA A 71 -8.50 14.04 8.62
N ARG A 72 -9.60 14.77 8.81
CA ARG A 72 -10.09 15.76 7.85
C ARG A 72 -9.75 17.16 8.37
N ALA A 73 -9.26 18.02 7.48
CA ALA A 73 -9.08 19.44 7.73
C ALA A 73 -9.73 20.25 6.60
N ASP A 74 -10.51 21.27 6.97
CA ASP A 74 -11.05 22.21 6.00
C ASP A 74 -10.04 23.35 5.81
N LEU A 75 -9.37 23.38 4.66
CA LEU A 75 -8.44 24.44 4.29
C LEU A 75 -9.26 25.66 3.85
N GLY A 76 -9.01 26.79 4.49
CA GLY A 76 -9.85 27.99 4.47
C GLY A 76 -10.21 28.57 3.09
N ILE A 77 -11.21 29.44 3.14
CA ILE A 77 -11.86 30.11 2.01
C ILE A 77 -10.83 30.92 1.20
N GLN A 78 -10.77 30.73 -0.12
CA GLN A 78 -10.08 31.68 -1.00
C GLN A 78 -10.77 33.04 -0.92
N SER A 79 -10.02 34.10 -0.61
CA SER A 79 -10.48 35.51 -0.48
C SER A 79 -11.32 36.02 -1.67
N THR A 80 -11.26 35.33 -2.82
CA THR A 80 -11.98 35.66 -4.05
C THR A 80 -13.35 34.99 -4.19
N GLY A 81 -13.81 34.22 -3.19
CA GLY A 81 -15.18 33.68 -3.15
C GLY A 81 -15.48 32.51 -4.09
N LEU A 82 -14.46 31.84 -4.64
CA LEU A 82 -14.59 30.81 -5.69
C LEU A 82 -14.37 29.35 -5.25
N GLY A 83 -14.26 29.06 -3.95
CA GLY A 83 -14.25 27.68 -3.44
C GLY A 83 -13.44 27.50 -2.16
N SER A 84 -13.89 26.61 -1.29
CA SER A 84 -13.11 26.09 -0.15
C SER A 84 -12.52 24.73 -0.51
N ARG A 85 -11.40 24.34 0.10
CA ARG A 85 -10.73 23.06 -0.18
C ARG A 85 -10.61 22.25 1.10
N GLY A 86 -11.02 21.00 1.08
CA GLY A 86 -10.76 20.05 2.14
C GLY A 86 -9.46 19.30 1.92
N LYS A 87 -8.88 18.80 3.02
CA LYS A 87 -7.75 17.88 3.05
C LYS A 87 -8.11 16.68 3.89
N LEU A 88 -7.80 15.49 3.38
CA LEU A 88 -7.89 14.21 4.07
C LEU A 88 -6.48 13.66 4.26
N ASP A 89 -6.04 13.57 5.51
CA ASP A 89 -4.82 12.86 5.88
C ASP A 89 -5.18 11.44 6.33
N ALA A 90 -4.50 10.43 5.79
CA ALA A 90 -4.68 9.03 6.14
C ALA A 90 -3.35 8.41 6.56
N TYR A 91 -3.31 7.83 7.75
CA TYR A 91 -2.13 7.18 8.34
C TYR A 91 -2.42 5.69 8.50
N ALA A 92 -1.59 4.83 7.91
CA ALA A 92 -1.67 3.39 8.04
C ALA A 92 -0.41 2.86 8.74
N THR A 93 -0.57 2.40 9.97
CA THR A 93 0.47 1.63 10.68
C THR A 93 0.24 0.16 10.39
N VAL A 94 1.20 -0.46 9.70
CA VAL A 94 1.13 -1.83 9.20
C VAL A 94 2.10 -2.70 9.97
N ILE A 95 1.62 -3.83 10.46
CA ILE A 95 2.40 -4.83 11.18
C ILE A 95 2.21 -6.18 10.49
N LEU A 96 3.28 -6.71 9.93
CA LEU A 96 3.33 -8.07 9.41
C LEU A 96 3.74 -9.00 10.54
N ARG A 97 2.91 -9.99 10.88
CA ARG A 97 3.19 -11.00 11.90
C ARG A 97 3.27 -12.39 11.31
N ASP A 98 4.25 -13.17 11.75
CA ASP A 98 4.31 -14.61 11.48
C ASP A 98 3.29 -15.34 12.36
N ILE A 99 2.44 -16.17 11.76
CA ILE A 99 1.32 -16.83 12.45
C ILE A 99 1.81 -17.89 13.45
N LYS A 100 2.94 -18.56 13.17
CA LYS A 100 3.45 -19.65 14.01
C LYS A 100 4.21 -19.11 15.22
N THR A 101 5.03 -18.09 15.01
CA THR A 101 5.94 -17.56 16.02
C THR A 101 5.41 -16.32 16.73
N ASN A 102 4.37 -15.68 16.19
CA ASN A 102 3.90 -14.34 16.59
C ASN A 102 4.97 -13.24 16.49
N ALA A 103 6.11 -13.50 15.85
CA ALA A 103 7.12 -12.47 15.59
C ALA A 103 6.55 -11.43 14.61
N ALA A 104 6.95 -10.17 14.78
CA ALA A 104 6.58 -9.07 13.88
C ALA A 104 7.79 -8.67 13.01
N PRO A 105 8.12 -9.42 11.95
CA PRO A 105 9.32 -9.18 11.15
C PRO A 105 9.34 -7.82 10.44
N LEU A 106 8.16 -7.20 10.23
CA LEU A 106 8.06 -5.89 9.61
C LEU A 106 7.00 -5.04 10.32
N THR A 107 7.38 -3.82 10.68
CA THR A 107 6.47 -2.76 11.10
C THR A 107 6.81 -1.51 10.29
N MET A 108 5.80 -0.88 9.69
CA MET A 108 5.97 0.31 8.87
C MET A 108 4.78 1.24 9.01
N THR A 109 5.01 2.54 8.78
CA THR A 109 3.95 3.54 8.72
C THR A 109 3.94 4.15 7.31
N SER A 110 2.73 4.29 6.76
CA SER A 110 2.44 4.98 5.51
C SER A 110 1.52 6.16 5.79
N HIS A 111 1.73 7.27 5.10
CA HIS A 111 0.92 8.48 5.20
C HIS A 111 0.61 8.98 3.79
N VAL A 112 -0.66 9.27 3.55
CA VAL A 112 -1.17 9.86 2.32
C VAL A 112 -2.02 11.08 2.66
N ALA A 113 -1.93 12.10 1.83
CA ALA A 113 -2.72 13.33 1.95
C ALA A 113 -3.44 13.59 0.63
N GLU A 114 -4.76 13.57 0.67
CA GLU A 114 -5.63 13.84 -0.47
C GLU A 114 -6.37 15.16 -0.28
N SER A 115 -6.62 15.89 -1.37
CA SER A 115 -7.42 17.12 -1.33
C SER A 115 -8.72 16.95 -2.10
N PHE A 116 -9.76 17.65 -1.65
CA PHE A 116 -11.08 17.64 -2.28
C PHE A 116 -11.70 19.03 -2.24
N ASP A 117 -12.63 19.30 -3.14
CA ASP A 117 -13.27 20.61 -3.20
C ASP A 117 -14.52 20.62 -2.32
N ILE A 118 -14.69 21.72 -1.59
CA ILE A 118 -15.87 22.00 -0.78
C ILE A 118 -16.69 23.05 -1.53
N VAL A 119 -17.92 22.68 -1.86
CA VAL A 119 -18.85 23.50 -2.64
C VAL A 119 -20.13 23.75 -1.84
N ALA A 120 -20.90 24.77 -2.24
CA ALA A 120 -22.12 25.19 -1.53
C ALA A 120 -23.17 24.07 -1.40
N ASN A 121 -23.18 23.11 -2.34
CA ASN A 121 -23.99 21.91 -2.21
C ASN A 121 -23.30 20.91 -1.28
N GLU A 122 -23.86 20.70 -0.08
CA GLU A 122 -23.32 19.77 0.92
C GLU A 122 -23.19 18.35 0.39
N TYR A 123 -24.13 17.88 -0.44
CA TYR A 123 -24.05 16.53 -1.03
C TYR A 123 -22.84 16.39 -1.96
N ALA A 124 -22.58 17.41 -2.78
CA ALA A 124 -21.42 17.40 -3.68
C ALA A 124 -20.10 17.40 -2.89
N SER A 125 -20.04 18.12 -1.77
CA SER A 125 -18.88 18.09 -0.86
C SER A 125 -18.68 16.72 -0.21
N LEU A 126 -19.75 16.04 0.21
CA LEU A 126 -19.67 14.68 0.76
C LEU A 126 -19.17 13.66 -0.27
N VAL A 127 -19.63 13.78 -1.53
CA VAL A 127 -19.16 12.92 -2.62
C VAL A 127 -17.69 13.17 -2.92
N ALA A 128 -17.26 14.43 -2.96
CA ALA A 128 -15.84 14.78 -3.17
C ALA A 128 -14.94 14.23 -2.04
N GLU A 129 -15.44 14.22 -0.80
CA GLU A 129 -14.72 13.64 0.33
C GLU A 129 -14.67 12.09 0.26
N ASP A 130 -15.73 11.40 -0.16
CA ASP A 130 -15.72 9.94 -0.37
C ASP A 130 -14.78 9.53 -1.52
N ASP A 131 -14.69 10.35 -2.57
CA ASP A 131 -13.69 10.20 -3.63
C ASP A 131 -12.27 10.31 -3.06
N ALA A 132 -11.99 11.35 -2.28
CA ALA A 132 -10.69 11.53 -1.62
C ALA A 132 -10.32 10.33 -0.74
N ARG A 133 -11.27 9.78 0.02
CA ARG A 133 -11.07 8.53 0.80
C ARG A 133 -10.74 7.34 -0.09
N THR A 134 -11.39 7.24 -1.24
CA THR A 134 -11.15 6.15 -2.20
C THR A 134 -9.75 6.25 -2.80
N ARG A 135 -9.32 7.45 -3.21
CA ARG A 135 -7.96 7.68 -3.71
C ARG A 135 -6.89 7.44 -2.63
N ALA A 136 -7.12 7.90 -1.40
CA ALA A 136 -6.22 7.66 -0.28
C ALA A 136 -6.03 6.17 0.02
N ALA A 137 -7.11 5.38 0.05
CA ALA A 137 -7.03 3.93 0.24
C ALA A 137 -6.21 3.25 -0.87
N GLU A 138 -6.39 3.69 -2.11
CA GLU A 138 -5.71 3.15 -3.28
C GLU A 138 -4.21 3.52 -3.30
N GLU A 139 -3.84 4.73 -2.88
CA GLU A 139 -2.44 5.12 -2.73
C GLU A 139 -1.75 4.39 -1.57
N LEU A 140 -2.43 4.27 -0.41
CA LEU A 140 -1.94 3.47 0.72
C LEU A 140 -1.71 2.01 0.30
N ARG A 141 -2.64 1.42 -0.45
CA ARG A 141 -2.48 0.06 -1.00
C ARG A 141 -1.19 -0.06 -1.81
N ARG A 142 -0.94 0.87 -2.74
CA ARG A 142 0.25 0.86 -3.58
C ARG A 142 1.55 0.98 -2.78
N ASP A 143 1.62 1.90 -1.82
CA ASP A 143 2.81 2.04 -0.96
C ASP A 143 3.04 0.80 -0.11
N ILE A 144 1.99 0.26 0.54
CA ILE A 144 2.09 -0.95 1.36
C ILE A 144 2.57 -2.14 0.52
N MET A 145 1.97 -2.38 -0.66
CA MET A 145 2.38 -3.46 -1.55
C MET A 145 3.83 -3.32 -2.01
N THR A 146 4.25 -2.10 -2.36
CA THR A 146 5.62 -1.81 -2.77
C THR A 146 6.60 -2.17 -1.64
N ARG A 147 6.32 -1.76 -0.41
CA ARG A 147 7.22 -2.04 0.73
C ARG A 147 7.23 -3.50 1.15
N LEU A 148 6.08 -4.19 1.10
CA LEU A 148 6.00 -5.64 1.34
C LEU A 148 6.83 -6.39 0.29
N THR A 149 6.68 -6.04 -0.99
CA THR A 149 7.43 -6.64 -2.10
C THR A 149 8.94 -6.47 -1.89
N LEU A 150 9.39 -5.25 -1.59
CA LEU A 150 10.80 -4.97 -1.31
C LEU A 150 11.33 -5.73 -0.09
N PHE A 151 10.53 -5.89 0.95
CA PHE A 151 10.90 -6.66 2.14
C PHE A 151 11.15 -8.13 1.81
N PHE A 152 10.24 -8.78 1.09
CA PHE A 152 10.40 -10.20 0.72
C PHE A 152 11.49 -10.43 -0.32
N GLN A 153 11.66 -9.51 -1.28
CA GLN A 153 12.77 -9.58 -2.24
C GLN A 153 14.13 -9.53 -1.54
N ARG A 154 14.32 -8.62 -0.58
CA ARG A 154 15.57 -8.55 0.22
C ARG A 154 15.79 -9.81 1.03
N ARG A 155 14.75 -10.32 1.69
CA ARG A 155 14.83 -11.55 2.47
C ARG A 155 15.16 -12.78 1.62
N ALA A 156 14.63 -12.85 0.40
CA ALA A 156 14.96 -13.91 -0.55
C ALA A 156 16.41 -13.83 -1.02
N ALA A 157 16.94 -12.62 -1.26
CA ALA A 157 18.34 -12.41 -1.62
C ALA A 157 19.30 -12.79 -0.49
N GLU A 158 18.95 -12.46 0.77
CA GLU A 158 19.73 -12.81 1.96
C GLU A 158 19.69 -14.32 2.28
N GLY A 159 18.62 -15.02 1.86
CA GLY A 159 18.46 -16.47 1.98
C GLY A 159 18.99 -17.30 0.80
N GLY A 160 19.48 -16.66 -0.26
CA GLY A 160 20.03 -17.30 -1.47
C GLY A 160 21.46 -17.84 -1.28
N PRO A 161 21.93 -18.78 -2.11
CA PRO A 161 23.11 -19.59 -1.84
C PRO A 161 24.38 -18.74 -1.71
N LYS A 162 25.17 -19.02 -0.66
CA LYS A 162 26.53 -18.51 -0.46
C LYS A 162 27.35 -18.76 -1.75
N PRO A 163 28.02 -17.74 -2.32
CA PRO A 163 28.89 -17.95 -3.47
C PRO A 163 30.05 -18.89 -3.11
N PRO A 164 30.58 -19.66 -4.07
CA PRO A 164 31.67 -20.61 -3.84
C PRO A 164 32.93 -19.94 -3.27
#